data_AF-A0A2T7APD5-F1
#
_entry.id   AF-A0A2T7APD5-F1
#
_cell.length_a   1.000
_cell.length_b   1.000
_cell.length_c   1.000
_cell.angle_alpha   90.00
_cell.angle_beta   90.00
_cell.angle_gamma   90.00
#
_symmetry.space_group_name_H-M   'P 1'
#
loop_
_entity.id
_entity.type
_entity.pdbx_description
1 polymer ?
#
loop_
_entity_poly.entity_id
_entity_poly.type
_entity_poly.pdbx_seq_one_letter_code
_entity_poly.pdbx_strand_id
1 'polypeptide(L)'
;MSTISMVLSFLLLGSLLLSGLQQQLDSRFGRAANESAAIRAFNESLSALALSQHRPWQFTPQWQCQRLPEVNGRACVRQTETHVLVAAQGTQENTAPITLWRWAQADGEILHFTAHGWSDFCPLTEAKQCQLP
;
A
#
# COMPACT_ATOMS: atom_id res chain seq x y z
N MET A 1 -14.35 -25.08 -55.28
CA MET A 1 -13.99 -24.42 -54.01
C MET A 1 -12.49 -24.68 -53.80
N SER A 2 -11.64 -23.67 -53.96
CA SER A 2 -10.19 -23.86 -54.05
C SER A 2 -9.59 -24.20 -52.68
N THR A 3 -8.70 -25.21 -52.61
CA THR A 3 -7.97 -25.61 -51.39
C THR A 3 -7.19 -24.46 -50.76
N ILE A 4 -6.74 -23.51 -51.58
CA ILE A 4 -6.07 -22.28 -51.15
C ILE A 4 -6.98 -21.41 -50.27
N SER A 5 -8.26 -21.27 -50.63
CA SER A 5 -9.21 -20.48 -49.86
C SER A 5 -9.42 -21.06 -48.46
N MET A 6 -9.51 -22.40 -48.36
CA MET A 6 -9.62 -23.11 -47.08
C MET A 6 -8.39 -22.88 -46.21
N VAL A 7 -7.18 -23.04 -46.76
CA VAL A 7 -5.93 -22.79 -46.03
C VAL A 7 -5.84 -21.34 -45.55
N LEU A 8 -6.21 -20.37 -46.40
CA LEU A 8 -6.22 -18.96 -46.00
C LEU A 8 -7.19 -18.70 -44.85
N SER A 9 -8.40 -19.28 -44.90
CA SER A 9 -9.38 -19.17 -43.82
C SER A 9 -8.85 -19.75 -42.50
N PHE A 10 -8.15 -20.90 -42.55
CA PHE A 10 -7.53 -21.48 -41.35
C PHE A 10 -6.42 -20.60 -40.79
N LEU A 11 -5.55 -20.04 -41.64
CA LEU A 11 -4.48 -19.14 -41.20
C LEU A 11 -5.05 -17.87 -40.57
N LEU A 12 -6.11 -17.30 -41.14
CA LEU A 12 -6.79 -16.13 -40.58
C LEU A 12 -7.46 -16.44 -39.23
N LEU A 13 -8.14 -17.58 -39.11
CA LEU A 13 -8.73 -18.00 -37.84
C LEU A 13 -7.63 -18.25 -36.78
N GLY A 14 -6.53 -18.88 -37.16
CA GLY A 14 -5.39 -19.11 -36.28
C GLY A 14 -4.76 -17.81 -35.77
N SER A 15 -4.59 -16.80 -36.64
CA SER A 15 -4.04 -15.50 -36.23
C SER A 15 -5.00 -14.72 -35.32
N LEU A 16 -6.31 -14.76 -35.60
CA LEU A 16 -7.34 -14.18 -34.73
C LEU A 16 -7.38 -14.83 -33.34
N LEU A 17 -7.31 -16.16 -33.26
CA LEU A 17 -7.26 -16.87 -31.98
C LEU A 17 -5.99 -16.53 -31.19
N LEU A 18 -4.83 -16.52 -31.85
CA LEU A 18 -3.55 -16.24 -31.20
C LEU A 18 -3.49 -14.80 -30.66
N SER A 19 -3.93 -13.83 -31.45
CA SER A 19 -4.00 -12.42 -31.04
C SER A 19 -5.00 -12.18 -29.90
N GLY A 20 -6.16 -12.83 -29.94
CA GLY A 20 -7.14 -12.78 -28.85
C GLY A 20 -6.58 -13.37 -27.55
N LEU A 21 -5.85 -14.49 -27.64
CA LEU A 21 -5.20 -15.11 -26.48
C LEU A 21 -4.09 -14.21 -25.91
N GLN A 22 -3.27 -13.60 -26.76
CA GLN A 22 -2.22 -12.68 -26.36
C GLN A 22 -2.80 -11.48 -25.59
N GLN A 23 -3.84 -10.85 -26.11
CA GLN A 23 -4.53 -9.74 -25.42
C GLN A 23 -5.10 -10.17 -24.07
N GLN A 24 -5.66 -11.38 -23.99
CA GLN A 24 -6.17 -11.92 -22.73
C GLN A 24 -5.06 -12.15 -21.71
N LEU A 25 -3.92 -12.71 -22.13
CA LEU A 25 -2.76 -12.92 -21.26
C LEU A 25 -2.21 -11.59 -20.75
N ASP A 26 -2.00 -10.62 -21.65
CA ASP A 26 -1.47 -9.30 -21.29
C ASP A 26 -2.36 -8.61 -20.25
N SER A 27 -3.68 -8.65 -20.44
CA SER A 27 -4.63 -8.08 -19.47
C SER A 27 -4.59 -8.78 -18.11
N ARG A 28 -4.45 -10.11 -18.09
CA ARG A 28 -4.38 -10.90 -16.85
C ARG A 28 -3.07 -10.67 -16.11
N PHE A 29 -1.95 -10.61 -16.82
CA PHE A 29 -0.66 -10.27 -16.23
C PHE A 29 -0.63 -8.86 -15.66
N GLY A 30 -1.20 -7.88 -16.37
CA GLY A 30 -1.32 -6.52 -15.86
C GLY A 30 -2.14 -6.44 -14.56
N ARG A 31 -3.27 -7.14 -14.48
CA ARG A 31 -4.09 -7.21 -13.25
C ARG A 31 -3.34 -7.88 -12.11
N ALA A 32 -2.75 -9.05 -12.35
CA ALA A 32 -1.99 -9.78 -11.33
C ALA A 32 -0.78 -8.99 -10.81
N ALA A 33 -0.09 -8.25 -11.69
CA ALA A 33 1.01 -7.37 -11.32
C ALA A 33 0.54 -6.21 -10.42
N ASN A 34 -0.58 -5.56 -10.78
CA ASN A 34 -1.15 -4.48 -9.98
C ASN A 34 -1.64 -4.98 -8.60
N GLU A 35 -2.30 -6.13 -8.54
CA GLU A 35 -2.72 -6.75 -7.27
C GLU A 35 -1.51 -7.09 -6.40
N SER A 36 -0.48 -7.70 -6.99
CA SER A 36 0.76 -8.03 -6.29
C SER A 36 1.46 -6.79 -5.74
N ALA A 37 1.49 -5.70 -6.52
CA ALA A 37 2.05 -4.42 -6.09
C ALA A 37 1.25 -3.80 -4.93
N ALA A 38 -0.09 -3.80 -5.00
CA ALA A 38 -0.95 -3.29 -3.94
C ALA A 38 -0.78 -4.08 -2.63
N ILE A 39 -0.73 -5.43 -2.71
CA ILE A 39 -0.48 -6.30 -1.56
C ILE A 39 0.88 -6.01 -0.94
N ARG A 40 1.92 -5.81 -1.77
CA ARG A 40 3.26 -5.47 -1.29
C ARG A 40 3.26 -4.13 -0.55
N ALA A 41 2.72 -3.08 -1.15
CA ALA A 41 2.66 -1.74 -0.55
C ALA A 41 1.88 -1.75 0.79
N PHE A 42 0.80 -2.54 0.89
CA PHE A 42 0.04 -2.70 2.12
C PHE A 42 0.87 -3.39 3.21
N ASN A 43 1.55 -4.49 2.86
CA ASN A 43 2.40 -5.22 3.80
C ASN A 43 3.62 -4.42 4.26
N GLU A 44 4.23 -3.61 3.40
CA GLU A 44 5.30 -2.69 3.79
C GLU A 44 4.81 -1.67 4.82
N SER A 45 3.61 -1.12 4.61
CA SER A 45 2.98 -0.17 5.54
C SER A 45 2.61 -0.82 6.87
N LEU A 46 2.10 -2.07 6.85
CA LEU A 46 1.87 -2.87 8.06
C LEU A 46 3.16 -3.16 8.83
N SER A 47 4.23 -3.50 8.12
CA SER A 47 5.54 -3.80 8.70
C SER A 47 6.13 -2.55 9.36
N ALA A 48 6.02 -1.40 8.69
CA ALA A 48 6.38 -0.10 9.25
C ALA A 48 5.55 0.22 10.50
N LEU A 49 4.25 -0.07 10.49
CA LEU A 49 3.38 0.13 11.64
C LEU A 49 3.78 -0.76 12.82
N ALA A 50 4.03 -2.04 12.59
CA ALA A 50 4.46 -2.97 13.64
C ALA A 50 5.82 -2.58 14.25
N LEU A 51 6.77 -2.16 13.42
CA LEU A 51 8.09 -1.75 13.89
C LEU A 51 8.06 -0.41 14.64
N SER A 52 7.13 0.49 14.30
CA SER A 52 6.98 1.78 14.98
C SER A 52 6.76 1.63 16.50
N GLN A 53 6.10 0.56 16.94
CA GLN A 53 5.87 0.28 18.36
C GLN A 53 7.18 0.12 19.15
N HIS A 54 8.23 -0.34 18.49
CA HIS A 54 9.55 -0.63 19.09
C HIS A 54 10.53 0.53 18.89
N ARG A 55 10.06 1.70 18.45
CA ARG A 55 10.86 2.91 18.33
C ARG A 55 10.58 3.88 19.47
N PRO A 56 11.60 4.60 19.95
CA PRO A 56 11.39 5.71 20.86
C PRO A 56 10.82 6.90 20.08
N TRP A 57 9.83 7.58 20.65
CA TRP A 57 9.13 8.70 20.04
C TRP A 57 9.11 9.91 20.96
N GLN A 58 9.10 11.09 20.33
CA GLN A 58 8.71 12.32 20.99
C GLN A 58 7.25 12.60 20.63
N PHE A 59 6.38 12.49 21.62
CA PHE A 59 4.96 12.78 21.43
C PHE A 59 4.73 14.28 21.47
N THR A 60 4.31 14.83 20.33
CA THR A 60 3.96 16.23 20.19
C THR A 60 2.68 16.37 19.39
N PRO A 61 1.96 17.50 19.49
CA PRO A 61 0.79 17.77 18.65
C PRO A 61 1.09 17.91 17.15
N GLN A 62 2.38 17.98 16.78
CA GLN A 62 2.86 18.00 15.41
C GLN A 62 3.28 16.60 14.96
N TRP A 63 3.26 16.35 13.65
CA TRP A 63 3.75 15.09 13.10
C TRP A 63 5.26 14.94 13.32
N GLN A 64 5.65 13.89 14.02
CA GLN A 64 7.04 13.47 14.20
C GLN A 64 7.26 12.18 13.44
N CYS A 65 8.21 12.16 12.50
CA CYS A 65 8.40 11.04 11.59
C CYS A 65 9.80 10.45 11.69
N GLN A 66 9.87 9.13 11.62
CA GLN A 66 11.12 8.38 11.58
C GLN A 66 11.11 7.42 10.39
N ARG A 67 12.27 7.28 9.74
CA ARG A 67 12.49 6.22 8.76
C ARG A 67 12.78 4.90 9.47
N LEU A 68 12.31 3.82 8.87
CA LEU A 68 12.40 2.45 9.35
C LEU A 68 13.11 1.63 8.27
N PRO A 69 14.45 1.71 8.18
CA PRO A 69 15.22 1.07 7.12
C PRO A 69 15.07 -0.46 7.10
N GLU A 70 14.76 -1.08 8.23
CA GLU A 70 14.59 -2.53 8.35
C GLU A 70 13.42 -3.08 7.53
N VAL A 71 12.44 -2.23 7.23
CA VAL A 71 11.22 -2.60 6.51
C VAL A 71 10.97 -1.71 5.30
N ASN A 72 11.99 -0.94 4.85
CA ASN A 72 11.86 0.06 3.79
C ASN A 72 10.60 0.92 3.97
N GLY A 73 10.43 1.45 5.18
CA GLY A 73 9.22 2.17 5.56
C GLY A 73 9.52 3.46 6.32
N ARG A 74 8.46 4.19 6.63
CA ARG A 74 8.47 5.29 7.59
C ARG A 74 7.22 5.22 8.45
N ALA A 75 7.35 5.67 9.69
CA ALA A 75 6.24 5.89 10.58
C ALA A 75 6.25 7.33 11.08
N CYS A 76 5.07 7.85 11.37
CA CYS A 76 4.84 9.17 11.91
C CYS A 76 3.89 9.06 13.08
N VAL A 77 4.14 9.82 14.14
CA VAL A 77 3.27 9.89 15.31
C VAL A 77 2.80 11.32 15.52
N ARG A 78 1.58 11.47 16.02
CA ARG A 78 1.01 12.74 16.43
C ARG A 78 0.18 12.54 17.68
N GLN A 79 0.48 13.31 18.72
CA GLN A 79 -0.28 13.30 19.95
C GLN A 79 -1.57 14.11 19.78
N THR A 80 -2.69 13.54 20.20
CA THR A 80 -3.96 14.23 20.39
C THR A 80 -4.18 14.48 21.89
N GLU A 81 -5.32 15.04 22.27
CA GLU A 81 -5.62 15.33 23.67
C GLU A 81 -5.62 14.06 24.56
N THR A 82 -5.98 12.90 24.01
CA THR A 82 -6.21 11.67 24.79
C THR A 82 -5.47 10.44 24.27
N HIS A 83 -4.95 10.49 23.04
CA HIS A 83 -4.36 9.34 22.35
C HIS A 83 -3.17 9.79 21.50
N VAL A 84 -2.44 8.82 20.94
CA VAL A 84 -1.47 9.04 19.88
C VAL A 84 -1.98 8.42 18.61
N LEU A 85 -1.96 9.18 17.51
CA LEU A 85 -2.21 8.65 16.18
C LEU A 85 -0.89 8.28 15.53
N VAL A 86 -0.79 7.03 15.08
CA VAL A 86 0.34 6.54 14.31
C VAL A 86 -0.07 6.39 12.86
N ALA A 87 0.77 6.86 11.94
CA ALA A 87 0.63 6.70 10.50
C ALA A 87 1.87 6.01 9.96
N ALA A 88 1.72 4.95 9.16
CA ALA A 88 2.84 4.19 8.61
C ALA A 88 2.70 3.99 7.11
N GLN A 89 3.82 4.09 6.41
CA GLN A 89 3.91 3.99 4.95
C GLN A 89 5.14 3.16 4.56
N GLY A 90 5.01 2.33 3.52
CA GLY A 90 6.16 1.85 2.75
C GLY A 90 6.82 2.99 1.96
N THR A 91 8.12 2.90 1.72
CA THR A 91 8.88 3.89 0.92
C THR A 91 9.18 3.39 -0.49
N GLN A 92 8.31 2.57 -1.08
CA GLN A 92 8.50 2.05 -2.43
C GLN A 92 8.50 3.19 -3.45
N GLU A 93 9.57 3.30 -4.24
CA GLU A 93 9.67 4.29 -5.30
C GLU A 93 8.64 4.04 -6.42
N ASN A 94 8.13 5.12 -7.02
CA ASN A 94 7.21 5.14 -8.16
C ASN A 94 5.77 4.62 -7.90
N THR A 95 5.36 4.43 -6.65
CA THR A 95 3.97 4.09 -6.30
C THR A 95 3.44 5.07 -5.25
N ALA A 96 2.17 5.43 -5.34
CA ALA A 96 1.54 6.21 -4.27
C ALA A 96 1.54 5.38 -2.97
N PRO A 97 2.10 5.90 -1.86
CA PRO A 97 2.24 5.12 -0.65
C PRO A 97 0.85 4.85 -0.04
N ILE A 98 0.62 3.60 0.33
CA ILE A 98 -0.50 3.25 1.19
C ILE A 98 -0.18 3.77 2.59
N THR A 99 -1.13 4.45 3.23
CA THR A 99 -0.95 4.95 4.59
C THR A 99 -1.90 4.21 5.51
N LEU A 100 -1.35 3.48 6.46
CA LEU A 100 -2.13 2.80 7.49
C LEU A 100 -2.07 3.58 8.79
N TRP A 101 -3.22 3.63 9.46
CA TRP A 101 -3.40 4.41 10.67
C TRP A 101 -3.67 3.49 11.84
N ARG A 102 -3.12 3.82 13.00
CA ARG A 102 -3.48 3.13 14.24
C ARG A 102 -3.43 4.04 15.45
N TRP A 103 -4.46 3.97 16.27
CA TRP A 103 -4.49 4.61 17.58
C TRP A 103 -3.61 3.86 18.57
N ALA A 104 -2.94 4.63 19.41
CA ALA A 104 -2.04 4.17 20.45
C ALA A 104 -2.17 5.04 21.70
N GLN A 105 -1.58 4.55 22.78
CA GLN A 105 -1.31 5.28 24.00
C GLN A 105 0.20 5.49 24.12
N ALA A 106 0.59 6.61 24.72
CA ALA A 106 1.97 6.89 25.05
C ALA A 106 2.31 6.31 26.42
N ASP A 107 3.43 5.61 26.51
CA ASP A 107 4.04 5.18 27.76
C ASP A 107 5.52 5.58 27.73
N GLY A 108 5.81 6.73 28.32
CA GLY A 108 7.08 7.40 28.15
C GLY A 108 7.32 7.77 26.67
N GLU A 109 8.35 7.18 26.07
CA GLU A 109 8.69 7.33 24.65
C GLU A 109 8.18 6.18 23.78
N ILE A 110 7.53 5.17 24.37
CA ILE A 110 7.08 3.96 23.68
C ILE A 110 5.59 4.07 23.37
N LEU A 111 5.20 3.51 22.24
CA LEU A 111 3.81 3.38 21.82
C LEU A 111 3.22 2.05 22.34
N HIS A 112 1.98 2.10 22.82
CA HIS A 112 1.15 0.90 23.02
C HIS A 112 -0.11 1.01 22.18
N PHE A 113 -0.25 0.14 21.20
CA PHE A 113 -1.40 0.18 20.32
C PHE A 113 -2.70 -0.15 21.05
N THR A 114 -3.76 0.61 20.77
CA THR A 114 -5.08 0.30 21.29
C THR A 114 -5.67 -0.90 20.55
N ALA A 115 -6.45 -1.71 21.28
CA ALA A 115 -7.26 -2.76 20.68
C ALA A 115 -8.29 -2.10 19.74
N HIS A 116 -8.48 -2.66 18.55
CA HIS A 116 -9.41 -2.12 17.54
C HIS A 116 -9.10 -0.69 17.08
N GLY A 117 -7.87 -0.20 17.29
CA GLY A 117 -7.46 1.14 16.90
C GLY A 117 -7.03 1.31 15.44
N TRP A 118 -7.14 0.30 14.60
CA TRP A 118 -6.66 0.34 13.21
C TRP A 118 -7.64 1.08 12.28
N SER A 119 -7.11 1.75 11.26
CA SER A 119 -7.90 2.37 10.19
C SER A 119 -7.10 2.45 8.90
N ASP A 120 -7.74 2.17 7.78
CA ASP A 120 -7.17 2.33 6.44
C ASP A 120 -7.37 3.76 5.89
N PHE A 121 -8.16 4.57 6.60
CA PHE A 121 -8.45 5.97 6.27
C PHE A 121 -8.00 6.90 7.39
N CYS A 122 -7.80 8.18 7.05
CA CYS A 122 -7.52 9.23 8.04
C CYS A 122 -8.64 9.26 9.11
N PRO A 123 -8.33 8.98 10.38
CA PRO A 123 -9.35 8.93 11.44
C PRO A 123 -9.63 10.31 12.04
N LEU A 124 -8.97 11.38 11.57
CA LEU A 124 -9.19 12.75 12.01
C LEU A 124 -10.28 13.41 11.17
N THR A 125 -11.03 14.34 11.78
CA THR A 125 -12.17 15.01 11.16
C THR A 125 -11.82 15.73 9.84
N GLU A 126 -10.65 16.35 9.78
CA GLU A 126 -10.20 17.09 8.59
C GLU A 126 -9.04 16.37 7.91
N ALA A 127 -9.17 16.10 6.61
CA ALA A 127 -8.14 15.40 5.84
C ALA A 127 -6.75 16.10 5.88
N LYS A 128 -6.72 17.44 5.97
CA LYS A 128 -5.47 18.21 6.07
C LYS A 128 -4.65 17.85 7.31
N GLN A 129 -5.30 17.39 8.37
CA GLN A 129 -4.64 17.01 9.61
C GLN A 129 -3.86 15.68 9.49
N CYS A 130 -4.16 14.89 8.47
CA CYS A 130 -3.48 13.65 8.12
C CYS A 130 -2.41 13.84 7.03
N GLN A 131 -2.12 15.09 6.64
CA GLN A 131 -1.01 15.35 5.72
C GLN A 131 0.31 15.14 6.47
N LEU A 132 1.01 14.07 6.12
CA LEU A 132 2.32 13.75 6.67
C LEU A 132 3.40 14.67 6.07
N PRO A 133 4.45 15.01 6.85
CA PRO A 133 5.56 15.86 6.39
C PRO A 133 6.53 15.14 5.45
#